data_AF-A0A7W9MH87-F1
#
_entry.id   AF-A0A7W9MH87-F1
#
_cell.length_a   1.000
_cell.length_b   1.000
_cell.length_c   1.000
_cell.angle_alpha   90.00
_cell.angle_beta   90.00
_cell.angle_gamma   90.00
#
_symmetry.space_group_name_H-M   'P 1'
#
loop_
_entity.id
_entity.type
_entity.pdbx_description
1 polymer ?
#
loop_
_entity_poly.entity_id
_entity_poly.type
_entity_poly.pdbx_seq_one_letter_code
_entity_poly.pdbx_strand_id
1 'polypeptide(L)' 'MTIRTGVTQSAADPKGGMTFGELREFVQAAMRADVADEAVVRQTATWRSTIRRLEVETHKELLSE' A
#
# COMPACT_ATOMS: atom_id res chain seq x y z
N MET A 1 9.18 -10.22 -18.96
CA MET A 1 9.71 -9.07 -18.20
C MET A 1 8.87 -8.91 -16.94
N THR A 2 9.45 -8.86 -15.74
CA THR A 2 8.69 -8.73 -14.48
C THR A 2 8.49 -7.25 -14.16
N ILE A 3 7.25 -6.77 -14.17
CA ILE A 3 6.92 -5.42 -13.74
C ILE A 3 6.67 -5.45 -12.22
N ARG A 4 7.35 -4.56 -11.50
CA ARG A 4 7.09 -4.30 -10.09
C ARG A 4 6.23 -3.06 -9.97
N THR A 5 5.07 -3.20 -9.36
CA THR A 5 4.20 -2.06 -9.06
C THR A 5 3.97 -2.00 -7.57
N GLY A 6 4.15 -0.83 -6.97
CA GLY A 6 4.04 -0.65 -5.53
C GLY A 6 3.48 0.70 -5.14
N VAL A 7 2.73 0.71 -4.05
CA VAL A 7 2.15 1.91 -3.44
C VAL A 7 2.54 1.94 -1.98
N THR A 8 2.85 3.14 -1.49
CA THR A 8 3.27 3.36 -0.12
C THR A 8 2.60 4.62 0.38
N GLN A 9 2.04 4.59 1.59
CA GLN A 9 1.48 5.76 2.25
C GLN A 9 1.80 5.76 3.74
N SER A 10 2.28 6.90 4.23
CA SER A 10 2.53 7.15 5.65
C SER A 10 1.43 8.04 6.22
N ALA A 11 1.11 7.87 7.51
CA ALA A 11 0.27 8.82 8.24
C ALA A 11 0.94 10.20 8.29
N ALA A 12 0.17 11.26 8.04
CA ALA A 12 0.64 12.64 8.18
C ALA A 12 0.93 13.01 9.65
N ASP A 13 0.16 12.45 10.60
CA ASP A 13 0.50 12.47 12.03
C ASP A 13 1.05 11.10 12.48
N PRO A 14 2.37 10.96 12.66
CA PRO A 14 2.99 9.70 13.08
C PRO A 14 2.59 9.22 14.48
N LYS A 15 2.03 10.09 15.33
CA LYS A 15 1.60 9.74 16.70
C LYS A 15 0.13 9.34 16.77
N GLY A 16 -0.72 10.01 15.98
CA GLY A 16 -2.14 9.68 15.83
C GLY A 16 -2.36 8.45 14.96
N GLY A 17 -1.52 8.25 13.94
CA GLY A 17 -1.68 7.20 12.94
C GLY A 17 -2.53 7.65 11.76
N MET A 18 -2.72 6.73 10.82
CA MET A 18 -3.37 6.98 9.55
C MET A 18 -4.87 7.22 9.76
N THR A 19 -5.36 8.30 9.20
CA THR A 19 -6.78 8.63 9.12
C THR A 19 -7.47 7.76 8.06
N PHE A 20 -8.80 7.69 8.13
CA PHE A 20 -9.58 7.01 7.10
C PHE A 20 -9.41 7.65 5.71
N GLY A 21 -9.22 8.97 5.64
CA GLY A 21 -8.98 9.69 4.39
C GLY A 21 -7.69 9.24 3.70
N GLU A 22 -6.61 9.11 4.47
CA GLU A 22 -5.32 8.61 3.98
C GLU A 22 -5.40 7.13 3.60
N LEU A 23 -6.12 6.31 4.38
CA LEU A 23 -6.35 4.91 4.00
C LEU A 23 -7.10 4.78 2.67
N ARG A 24 -8.12 5.61 2.45
CA ARG A 24 -8.86 5.66 1.18
C ARG A 24 -7.94 6.06 0.02
N GLU A 25 -7.07 7.04 0.21
CA GLU A 25 -6.11 7.45 -0.81
C GLU A 25 -5.14 6.32 -1.17
N PHE A 26 -4.66 5.58 -0.17
CA PHE A 26 -3.80 4.41 -0.37
C PHE A 26 -4.50 3.35 -1.22
N VAL A 27 -5.74 2.99 -0.88
CA VAL A 27 -6.54 2.02 -1.63
C VAL A 27 -6.77 2.49 -3.08
N GLN A 28 -7.16 3.76 -3.26
CA GLN A 28 -7.36 4.32 -4.61
C GLN A 28 -6.07 4.36 -5.43
N ALA A 29 -4.92 4.60 -4.80
CA ALA A 29 -3.62 4.54 -5.46
C ALA A 29 -3.26 3.09 -5.85
N ALA A 30 -3.47 2.12 -4.97
CA ALA A 30 -3.23 0.70 -5.25
C ALA A 30 -4.10 0.19 -6.42
N MET A 31 -5.38 0.55 -6.44
CA MET A 31 -6.28 0.22 -7.55
C MET A 31 -5.84 0.85 -8.87
N ARG A 32 -5.46 2.14 -8.86
CA ARG A 32 -4.93 2.82 -10.08
C ARG A 32 -3.63 2.21 -10.58
N ALA A 33 -2.84 1.64 -9.67
CA ALA A 33 -1.59 0.98 -9.98
C ALA A 33 -1.79 -0.51 -10.36
N ASP A 34 -3.04 -0.98 -10.48
CA ASP A 34 -3.38 -2.35 -10.88
C ASP A 34 -2.63 -3.41 -10.03
N VAL A 35 -2.56 -3.13 -8.72
CA VAL A 35 -2.03 -4.06 -7.72
C VAL A 35 -2.91 -5.31 -7.68
N ALA A 36 -2.31 -6.48 -7.78
CA ALA A 36 -3.02 -7.76 -7.77
C ALA A 36 -3.75 -7.99 -6.44
N ASP A 37 -4.92 -8.62 -6.48
CA ASP A 37 -5.78 -8.84 -5.30
C ASP A 37 -5.11 -9.72 -4.23
N GLU A 38 -4.18 -10.59 -4.62
CA GLU A 38 -3.38 -11.44 -3.74
C GLU A 38 -2.16 -10.73 -3.11
N ALA A 39 -1.89 -9.46 -3.49
CA ALA A 39 -0.74 -8.74 -2.99
C ALA A 39 -0.83 -8.49 -1.48
N VAL A 40 0.22 -8.84 -0.75
CA VAL A 40 0.28 -8.69 0.70
C VAL A 40 0.53 -7.24 1.07
N VAL A 41 -0.37 -6.67 1.88
CA VAL A 41 -0.18 -5.34 2.46
C VAL A 41 0.70 -5.44 3.70
N ARG A 42 1.83 -4.74 3.70
CA ARG A 42 2.71 -4.60 4.87
C ARG A 42 2.30 -3.37 5.67
N GLN A 43 2.07 -3.56 6.97
CA GLN A 43 1.78 -2.49 7.92
C GLN A 43 2.98 -2.24 8.84
N THR A 44 3.32 -0.98 9.04
CA THR A 44 4.09 -0.53 10.20
C THR A 44 3.14 0.12 11.20
N ALA A 45 3.14 -0.34 12.44
CA ALA A 45 2.30 0.21 13.50
C ALA A 45 3.05 1.25 14.36
N THR A 46 2.30 2.15 14.99
CA THR A 46 2.79 2.97 16.10
C THR A 46 2.85 2.13 17.38
N TRP A 47 3.42 2.69 18.45
CA TRP A 47 3.41 2.04 19.77
C TRP A 47 1.99 1.88 20.36
N ARG A 48 1.03 2.68 19.91
CA ARG A 48 -0.41 2.54 20.26
C ARG A 48 -1.14 1.56 19.34
N SER A 49 -0.42 0.81 18.53
CA SER A 49 -0.95 -0.12 17.54
C SER A 49 -1.82 0.53 16.44
N THR A 50 -1.70 1.86 16.24
CA THR A 50 -2.33 2.53 15.09
C THR A 50 -1.47 2.37 13.83
N ILE A 51 -2.06 2.52 12.65
CA ILE A 51 -1.34 2.40 11.38
C ILE A 51 -0.40 3.61 11.23
N ARG A 52 0.91 3.40 11.19
CA ARG A 52 1.89 4.46 10.88
C ARG A 52 2.13 4.56 9.38
N ARG A 53 2.15 3.42 8.69
CA ARG A 53 2.47 3.32 7.27
C ARG A 53 1.94 2.01 6.68
N LEU A 54 1.49 2.09 5.44
CA LEU A 54 1.10 0.95 4.61
C LEU A 54 1.96 0.91 3.35
N GLU A 55 2.30 -0.30 2.94
CA GLU A 55 3.01 -0.60 1.71
C GLU A 55 2.34 -1.81 1.05
N VAL A 56 2.19 -1.78 -0.27
CA VAL A 56 1.78 -2.95 -1.04
C VAL A 56 2.61 -3.00 -2.33
N GLU A 57 3.10 -4.18 -2.67
CA GLU A 57 3.87 -4.43 -3.88
C GLU A 57 3.35 -5.70 -4.58
N THR A 58 3.28 -5.66 -5.90
CA THR A 58 2.98 -6.83 -6.74
C THR A 58 4.05 -7.01 -7.82
N HIS A 59 4.20 -8.24 -8.28
CA HIS A 59 5.08 -8.62 -9.37
C HIS A 59 4.23 -9.27 -10.46
N LYS A 60 4.09 -8.61 -11.62
CA LYS A 60 3.43 -9.20 -12.79
C LYS A 60 4.49 -9.68 -13.78
N GLU A 61 4.45 -10.96 -14.14
CA GLU A 61 5.21 -11.47 -15.28
C GLU A 61 4.44 -11.16 -16.56
N LEU A 62 5.00 -10.29 -17.42
CA LEU A 62 4.49 -10.14 -18.77
C LEU A 62 4.86 -11.40 -19.57
N LEU A 63 3.89 -12.27 -19.78
CA LEU A 63 3.95 -13.31 -20.80
C LEU A 63 3.90 -12.60 -22.16
N SER A 64 4.98 -12.71 -22.92
CA SER A 64 5.00 -12.29 -24.33
C SER A 64 4.28 -13.37 -25.14
N GLU A 65 3.09 -13.04 -25.62
CA GLU A 65 2.38 -13.80 -26.68
C GLU A 65 3.01 -13.56 -28.06
#